data_AF-A0A2D2B0B3-F1
#
_entry.id   AF-A0A2D2B0B3-F1
#
_cell.length_a   1.000
_cell.length_b   1.000
_cell.length_c   1.000
_cell.angle_alpha   90.00
_cell.angle_beta   90.00
_cell.angle_gamma   90.00
#
_symmetry.space_group_name_H-M   'P 1'
#
loop_
_entity.id
_entity.type
_entity.pdbx_description
1 polymer ?
#
loop_
_entity_poly.entity_id
_entity_poly.type
_entity_poly.pdbx_seq_one_letter_code
_entity_poly.pdbx_strand_id
1 'polypeptide(L)'
;MFRPAVLLAAALALSPLAAAPAFAQTPAAAAPTTAQAEALLKKTIADIQAGKPDYASMSEGLVTAMKEQAGATEQLKALGPVKTLTRVGTGENPWTWTVAFEAGVSLNWILAIGSDGKIAGLQVVPAT
;
A
#
# COMPACT_ATOMS: atom_id res chain seq x y z
N MET A 1 37.19 -51.66 -5.59
CA MET A 1 36.64 -52.32 -6.81
C MET A 1 35.55 -53.29 -6.38
N PHE A 2 34.58 -53.56 -7.26
CA PHE A 2 33.34 -54.34 -7.07
C PHE A 2 32.10 -53.53 -6.68
N ARG A 3 31.49 -52.93 -7.72
CA ARG A 3 30.06 -52.56 -7.75
C ARG A 3 29.28 -53.84 -8.09
N PRO A 4 28.27 -54.26 -7.31
CA PRO A 4 27.32 -55.25 -7.79
C PRO A 4 26.29 -54.56 -8.68
N ALA A 5 26.24 -55.02 -9.92
CA ALA A 5 25.12 -54.83 -10.82
C ALA A 5 23.96 -55.71 -10.34
N VAL A 6 22.76 -55.12 -10.21
CA VAL A 6 21.51 -55.88 -10.28
C VAL A 6 20.73 -55.33 -11.46
N LEU A 7 20.45 -56.25 -12.37
CA LEU A 7 19.65 -56.09 -13.57
C LEU A 7 18.18 -55.86 -13.22
N LEU A 8 17.60 -54.89 -13.93
CA LEU A 8 16.32 -54.93 -14.66
C LEU A 8 15.12 -55.66 -14.01
N ALA A 9 14.09 -54.88 -13.67
CA ALA A 9 12.70 -55.28 -13.88
C ALA A 9 11.84 -54.04 -14.16
N ALA A 10 11.36 -53.94 -15.39
CA ALA A 10 10.36 -52.97 -15.81
C ALA A 10 8.97 -53.38 -15.27
N ALA A 11 8.26 -52.44 -14.67
CA ALA A 11 6.81 -52.48 -14.57
C ALA A 11 6.29 -51.03 -14.69
N LEU A 12 5.99 -50.64 -15.93
CA LEU A 12 5.19 -49.47 -16.26
C LEU A 12 3.76 -49.72 -15.76
N ALA A 13 3.44 -49.23 -14.56
CA ALA A 13 2.07 -49.00 -14.16
C ALA A 13 1.80 -47.50 -14.31
N LEU A 14 1.16 -47.13 -15.43
CA LEU A 14 0.47 -45.85 -15.57
C LEU A 14 -0.67 -45.82 -14.53
N SER A 15 -0.43 -45.14 -13.41
CA SER A 15 -1.53 -44.62 -12.61
C SER A 15 -1.94 -43.28 -13.20
N PRO A 16 -3.17 -43.09 -13.72
CA PRO A 16 -3.71 -41.75 -13.83
C PRO A 16 -3.92 -41.29 -12.40
N LEU A 17 -2.98 -40.51 -11.87
CA LEU A 17 -3.28 -39.68 -10.72
C LEU A 17 -4.35 -38.71 -11.23
N ALA A 18 -5.61 -39.00 -10.86
CA ALA A 18 -6.73 -38.11 -11.07
C ALA A 18 -6.26 -36.71 -10.65
N ALA A 19 -6.27 -35.78 -11.60
CA ALA A 19 -6.09 -34.37 -11.33
C ALA A 19 -7.25 -33.95 -10.40
N ALA A 20 -7.01 -34.02 -9.09
CA ALA A 20 -7.82 -33.27 -8.16
C ALA A 20 -7.80 -31.82 -8.66
N PRO A 21 -8.94 -31.12 -8.73
CA PRO A 21 -8.91 -29.69 -8.93
C PRO A 21 -8.07 -29.16 -7.77
N ALA A 22 -6.85 -28.72 -8.05
CA ALA A 22 -6.13 -27.85 -7.15
C ALA A 22 -7.11 -26.71 -6.91
N PHE A 23 -7.69 -26.70 -5.71
CA PHE A 23 -8.56 -25.63 -5.26
C PHE A 23 -7.92 -24.34 -5.73
N ALA A 24 -8.58 -23.64 -6.65
CA ALA A 24 -8.13 -22.36 -7.12
C ALA A 24 -7.81 -21.57 -5.87
N GLN A 25 -6.52 -21.35 -5.61
CA GLN A 25 -6.10 -20.52 -4.51
C GLN A 25 -6.61 -19.14 -4.91
N THR A 26 -7.79 -18.76 -4.43
CA THR A 26 -8.25 -17.38 -4.47
C THR A 26 -7.06 -16.59 -3.97
N PRO A 27 -6.48 -15.67 -4.77
CA PRO A 27 -5.36 -14.88 -4.30
C PRO A 27 -5.80 -14.23 -3.00
N ALA A 28 -5.17 -14.60 -1.88
CA ALA A 28 -5.30 -13.83 -0.66
C ALA A 28 -5.01 -12.38 -1.06
N ALA A 29 -5.92 -11.45 -0.73
CA ALA A 29 -5.75 -10.05 -1.10
C ALA A 29 -4.33 -9.62 -0.73
N ALA A 30 -3.50 -9.37 -1.74
CA ALA A 30 -2.09 -9.10 -1.52
C ALA A 30 -1.98 -7.83 -0.67
N ALA A 31 -1.07 -7.84 0.30
CA ALA A 31 -0.81 -6.65 1.10
C ALA A 31 -0.45 -5.47 0.18
N PRO A 32 -0.88 -4.25 0.52
CA PRO A 32 -0.62 -3.09 -0.33
C PRO A 32 0.89 -2.89 -0.46
N THR A 33 1.35 -2.67 -1.68
CA THR A 33 2.76 -2.39 -1.96
C THR A 33 3.10 -0.93 -1.70
N THR A 34 4.39 -0.65 -1.50
CA THR A 34 4.96 0.69 -1.46
C THR A 34 4.51 1.59 -2.62
N ALA A 35 4.50 1.07 -3.84
CA ALA A 35 4.11 1.84 -5.03
C ALA A 35 2.62 2.20 -5.03
N GLN A 36 1.76 1.26 -4.60
CA GLN A 36 0.33 1.52 -4.42
C GLN A 36 0.09 2.57 -3.34
N ALA A 37 0.80 2.47 -2.22
CA ALA A 37 0.68 3.42 -1.13
C ALA A 37 1.18 4.83 -1.53
N GLU A 38 2.26 4.94 -2.30
CA GLU A 38 2.72 6.22 -2.84
C GLU A 38 1.71 6.85 -3.81
N ALA A 39 1.16 6.05 -4.73
CA ALA A 39 0.14 6.51 -5.68
C ALA A 39 -1.13 6.98 -4.95
N LEU A 40 -1.54 6.22 -3.93
CA LEU A 40 -2.68 6.56 -3.07
C LEU A 40 -2.41 7.88 -2.33
N LEU A 41 -1.24 8.05 -1.73
CA LEU A 41 -0.87 9.29 -1.04
C LEU A 41 -0.91 10.50 -1.99
N LYS A 42 -0.31 10.40 -3.18
CA LYS A 42 -0.33 11.47 -4.19
C LYS A 42 -1.75 11.86 -4.58
N LYS A 43 -2.61 10.87 -4.83
CA LYS A 43 -4.04 11.09 -5.11
C LYS A 43 -4.74 11.77 -3.94
N THR A 44 -4.55 11.28 -2.71
CA THR A 44 -5.16 11.85 -1.51
C THR A 44 -4.75 13.30 -1.28
N ILE A 45 -3.47 13.66 -1.45
CA ILE A 45 -3.01 15.05 -1.34
C ILE A 45 -3.70 15.93 -2.39
N ALA A 46 -3.76 15.47 -3.65
CA ALA A 46 -4.42 16.22 -4.72
C ALA A 46 -5.93 16.40 -4.48
N ASP A 47 -6.61 15.34 -4.03
CA ASP A 47 -8.04 15.35 -3.70
C ASP A 47 -8.33 16.32 -2.54
N ILE A 48 -7.49 16.33 -1.50
CA ILE A 48 -7.61 17.29 -0.39
C ILE A 48 -7.36 18.72 -0.89
N GLN A 49 -6.32 18.97 -1.69
CA GLN A 49 -6.05 20.30 -2.26
C GLN A 49 -7.16 20.79 -3.20
N ALA A 50 -7.86 19.88 -3.87
CA ALA A 50 -9.04 20.19 -4.68
C ALA A 50 -10.30 20.48 -3.81
N GLY A 51 -10.23 20.26 -2.50
CA GLY A 51 -11.37 20.36 -1.59
C GLY A 51 -12.38 19.22 -1.77
N LYS A 52 -11.96 18.10 -2.36
CA LYS A 52 -12.78 16.91 -2.61
C LYS A 52 -12.09 15.63 -2.13
N PRO A 53 -11.84 15.46 -0.81
CA PRO A 53 -11.24 14.23 -0.29
C PRO A 53 -12.06 12.99 -0.68
N ASP A 54 -11.36 11.95 -1.12
CA ASP A 54 -11.97 10.64 -1.42
C ASP A 54 -12.29 9.89 -0.12
N TYR A 55 -13.42 10.24 0.50
CA TYR A 55 -13.87 9.59 1.74
C TYR A 55 -14.24 8.11 1.55
N ALA A 56 -14.53 7.67 0.32
CA ALA A 56 -14.85 6.27 0.04
C ALA A 56 -13.63 5.36 0.19
N SER A 57 -12.44 5.90 -0.08
CA SER A 57 -11.14 5.24 0.08
C SER A 57 -10.61 5.32 1.51
N MET A 58 -11.37 5.87 2.46
CA MET A 58 -10.96 6.07 3.85
C MET A 58 -11.82 5.25 4.81
N SER A 59 -11.25 4.89 5.96
CA SER A 59 -12.01 4.32 7.07
C SER A 59 -13.00 5.35 7.64
N GLU A 60 -14.13 4.90 8.19
CA GLU A 60 -15.15 5.80 8.75
C GLU A 60 -14.59 6.70 9.87
N GLY A 61 -13.68 6.16 10.68
CA GLY A 61 -12.97 6.91 11.72
C GLY A 61 -12.12 8.04 11.13
N LEU A 62 -11.38 7.77 10.03
CA LEU A 62 -10.58 8.78 9.35
C LEU A 62 -11.45 9.84 8.67
N VAL A 63 -12.56 9.44 8.05
CA VAL A 63 -13.52 10.38 7.46
C VAL A 63 -14.02 11.37 8.50
N THR A 64 -14.38 10.87 9.70
CA THR A 64 -14.83 11.71 10.82
C THR A 64 -13.73 12.68 11.23
N ALA A 65 -12.52 12.18 11.51
CA ALA A 65 -11.39 13.00 11.93
C ALA A 65 -11.03 14.09 10.90
N MET A 66 -11.04 13.77 9.60
CA MET A 66 -10.77 14.75 8.55
C MET A 66 -11.85 15.83 8.45
N LYS A 67 -13.12 15.49 8.71
CA LYS A 67 -14.22 16.46 8.72
C LYS A 67 -14.17 17.38 9.94
N GLU A 68 -13.67 16.89 11.07
CA GLU A 68 -13.47 17.68 12.28
C GLU A 68 -12.27 18.65 12.18
N GLN A 69 -11.32 18.37 11.29
CA GLN A 69 -10.19 19.25 11.01
C GLN A 69 -10.60 20.45 10.14
N ALA A 70 -11.22 21.45 10.79
CA ALA A 70 -11.52 22.74 10.18
C ALA A 70 -10.23 23.43 9.70
N GLY A 71 -10.24 23.92 8.46
CA GLY A 71 -9.13 24.70 7.88
C GLY A 71 -7.96 23.90 7.30
N ALA A 72 -7.84 22.59 7.57
CA ALA A 72 -6.71 21.78 7.08
C ALA A 72 -6.60 21.79 5.55
N THR A 73 -7.73 21.73 4.86
CA THR A 73 -7.80 21.86 3.39
C THR A 73 -7.25 23.20 2.91
N GLU A 74 -7.65 24.31 3.53
CA GLU A 74 -7.21 25.65 3.13
C GLU A 74 -5.73 25.88 3.43
N GLN A 75 -5.28 25.39 4.59
CA GLN A 75 -3.87 25.40 4.97
C GLN A 75 -3.02 24.61 3.96
N LEU A 76 -3.46 23.41 3.56
CA LEU A 76 -2.75 22.60 2.57
C LEU A 76 -2.74 23.24 1.18
N LYS A 77 -3.83 23.93 0.80
CA LYS A 77 -3.88 24.69 -0.46
C LYS A 77 -2.93 25.88 -0.44
N ALA A 78 -2.77 26.55 0.70
CA ALA A 78 -1.86 27.68 0.84
C ALA A 78 -0.38 27.28 0.66
N LEU A 79 -0.03 26.00 0.85
CA LEU A 79 1.32 25.50 0.60
C LEU A 79 1.67 25.39 -0.90
N GLY A 80 0.67 25.43 -1.77
CA GLY A 80 0.84 25.27 -3.21
C GLY A 80 1.04 23.79 -3.63
N PRO A 81 1.41 23.54 -4.90
CA PRO A 81 1.56 22.18 -5.42
C PRO A 81 2.72 21.42 -4.76
N VAL A 82 2.62 20.09 -4.75
CA VAL A 82 3.72 19.21 -4.34
C VAL A 82 4.87 19.31 -5.34
N LYS A 83 6.09 19.58 -4.86
CA LYS A 83 7.32 19.62 -5.66
C LYS A 83 8.07 18.30 -5.61
N THR A 84 8.22 17.74 -4.43
CA THR A 84 8.94 16.48 -4.24
C THR A 84 8.23 15.61 -3.22
N LEU A 85 8.40 14.30 -3.38
CA LEU A 85 7.87 13.29 -2.47
C LEU A 85 8.96 12.24 -2.30
N THR A 86 9.47 12.12 -1.08
CA THR A 86 10.63 11.29 -0.75
C THR A 86 10.26 10.29 0.31
N ARG A 87 10.50 9.00 0.06
CA ARG A 87 10.26 7.92 1.02
C ARG A 87 11.19 8.06 2.22
N VAL A 88 10.62 7.98 3.42
CA VAL A 88 11.38 7.97 4.68
C VAL A 88 11.45 6.54 5.20
N GLY A 89 12.68 6.03 5.32
CA GLY A 89 12.95 4.67 5.77
C GLY A 89 12.55 3.58 4.77
N THR A 90 12.78 2.33 5.15
CA THR A 90 12.50 1.12 4.36
C THR A 90 11.32 0.32 4.88
N GLY A 91 10.67 0.80 5.95
CA GLY A 91 9.51 0.16 6.55
C GLY A 91 8.32 0.05 5.59
N GLU A 92 7.45 -0.89 5.91
CA GLU A 92 6.16 -1.07 5.25
C GLU A 92 5.07 -0.32 6.03
N ASN A 93 3.80 -0.72 5.88
CA ASN A 93 2.65 -0.09 6.51
C ASN A 93 2.83 0.10 8.04
N PRO A 94 2.75 1.32 8.61
CA PRO A 94 2.49 2.59 7.94
C PRO A 94 3.72 3.16 7.23
N TRP A 95 3.51 3.64 6.01
CA TRP A 95 4.57 4.24 5.21
C TRP A 95 4.70 5.73 5.48
N THR A 96 5.94 6.22 5.51
CA THR A 96 6.23 7.64 5.72
C THR A 96 6.87 8.25 4.48
N TRP A 97 6.41 9.42 4.07
CA TRP A 97 7.03 10.24 3.03
C TRP A 97 7.18 11.68 3.48
N THR A 98 8.34 12.28 3.17
CA THR A 98 8.52 13.72 3.21
C THR A 98 8.00 14.32 1.92
N VAL A 99 7.02 15.21 2.03
CA VAL A 99 6.40 15.92 0.91
C VAL A 99 6.80 17.39 0.99
N ALA A 100 7.55 17.87 0.01
CA ALA A 100 7.89 19.28 -0.11
C ALA A 100 6.89 19.99 -1.02
N PHE A 101 6.43 21.15 -0.58
CA PHE A 101 5.47 21.99 -1.29
C PHE A 101 6.15 23.22 -1.89
N GLU A 102 5.48 23.86 -2.85
CA GLU A 102 6.00 25.06 -3.52
C GLU A 102 6.29 26.22 -2.56
N ALA A 103 5.52 26.36 -1.48
CA ALA A 103 5.76 27.37 -0.45
C ALA A 103 7.06 27.18 0.34
N GLY A 104 7.87 26.16 0.04
CA GLY A 104 9.13 25.86 0.73
C GLY A 104 8.94 25.11 2.05
N VAL A 105 7.72 24.66 2.35
CA VAL A 105 7.39 23.85 3.53
C VAL A 105 7.48 22.37 3.18
N SER A 106 8.05 21.58 4.08
CA SER A 106 8.07 20.12 3.99
C SER A 106 7.32 19.49 5.16
N LEU A 107 6.49 18.49 4.87
CA LEU A 107 5.70 17.77 5.86
C LEU A 107 5.95 16.27 5.73
N ASN A 108 6.02 15.57 6.85
CA ASN A 108 6.04 14.12 6.88
C ASN A 108 4.60 13.59 6.91
N TRP A 109 4.27 12.82 5.88
CA TRP A 109 2.99 12.15 5.69
C TRP A 109 3.14 10.68 6.04
N ILE A 110 2.38 10.24 7.05
CA ILE A 110 2.36 8.87 7.53
C ILE A 110 1.03 8.26 7.09
N LEU A 111 1.10 7.28 6.20
CA LEU A 111 -0.06 6.62 5.60
C LEU A 111 -0.15 5.18 6.09
N ALA A 112 -1.27 4.84 6.73
CA ALA A 112 -1.63 3.48 7.06
C ALA A 112 -2.77 3.00 6.16
N ILE A 113 -2.59 1.84 5.51
CA ILE A 113 -3.65 1.18 4.72
C ILE A 113 -4.15 -0.04 5.51
N GLY A 114 -5.47 -0.16 5.67
CA GLY A 114 -6.11 -1.29 6.32
C GLY A 114 -6.08 -2.56 5.50
N SER A 115 -6.43 -3.69 6.10
CA SER A 115 -6.56 -4.98 5.41
C SER A 115 -7.68 -5.00 4.36
N ASP A 116 -8.63 -4.07 4.44
CA ASP A 116 -9.69 -3.82 3.47
C ASP A 116 -9.24 -2.96 2.27
N GLY A 117 -7.97 -2.55 2.25
CA GLY A 117 -7.38 -1.71 1.19
C GLY A 117 -7.73 -0.22 1.31
N LYS A 118 -8.45 0.19 2.36
CA LYS A 118 -8.77 1.60 2.62
C LYS A 118 -7.67 2.28 3.43
N ILE A 119 -7.61 3.60 3.38
CA ILE A 119 -6.75 4.37 4.27
C ILE A 119 -7.31 4.27 5.69
N ALA A 120 -6.61 3.52 6.54
CA ALA A 120 -6.94 3.36 7.94
C ALA A 120 -6.44 4.52 8.79
N GLY A 121 -5.36 5.18 8.35
CA GLY A 121 -4.78 6.33 9.04
C GLY A 121 -4.01 7.24 8.09
N LEU A 122 -4.15 8.55 8.31
CA LEU A 122 -3.39 9.58 7.62
C LEU A 122 -2.97 10.62 8.66
N GLN A 123 -1.67 10.78 8.85
CA GLN A 123 -1.12 11.77 9.78
C GLN A 123 -0.11 12.65 9.06
N VAL A 124 -0.19 13.95 9.34
CA VAL A 124 0.72 14.96 8.79
C VAL A 124 1.41 15.64 9.95
N VAL A 125 2.74 15.59 9.96
CA VAL A 125 3.58 16.24 10.97
C VAL A 125 4.65 17.11 10.29
N PRO A 126 5.19 18.13 10.96
CA PRO A 126 6.32 18.88 10.43
C PRO A 126 7.50 17.95 10.08
N ALA A 127 8.12 18.17 8.92
CA ALA A 127 9.40 17.51 8.63
C ALA A 127 10.50 18.14 9.49
N THR A 128 11.21 17.32 10.27
CA THR A 128 12.36 17.72 11.08
C THR A 128 13.64 17.78 10.28
#